data_AF-A0A965SYA1-F1
#
_entry.id   AF-A0A965SYA1-F1
#
_cell.length_a   1.000
_cell.length_b   1.000
_cell.length_c   1.000
_cell.angle_alpha   90.00
_cell.angle_beta   90.00
_cell.angle_gamma   90.00
#
_symmetry.space_group_name_H-M   'P 1'
#
loop_
_entity.id
_entity.type
_entity.pdbx_description
1 polymer ?
#
loop_
_entity_poly.entity_id
_entity_poly.type
_entity_poly.pdbx_seq_one_letter_code
_entity_poly.pdbx_strand_id
1 'polypeptide(L)'
;MLAERHLTPLNSVALLAVFVLASVLWFATLDYRHLIPTDEGRYAQMAREMMVSGDYITPRYNDYKYFEKPPLHIWASAITFQLFGLGEWQA
;
A
#
# COMPACT_ATOMS: atom_id res chain seq x y z
N MET A 1 -18.09 -41.16 -22.71
CA MET A 1 -17.21 -41.54 -21.59
C MET A 1 -16.11 -40.50 -21.51
N LEU A 2 -16.37 -39.37 -20.84
CA LEU A 2 -15.40 -38.29 -20.70
C LEU A 2 -14.58 -38.59 -19.44
N ALA A 3 -13.28 -38.82 -19.60
CA ALA A 3 -12.37 -39.05 -18.49
C ALA A 3 -12.30 -37.78 -17.63
N GLU A 4 -12.66 -37.89 -16.36
CA GLU A 4 -12.50 -36.81 -15.40
C GLU A 4 -11.00 -36.51 -15.25
N ARG A 5 -10.56 -35.34 -15.74
CA ARG A 5 -9.22 -34.84 -15.49
C ARG A 5 -9.15 -34.48 -14.01
N HIS A 6 -8.61 -35.39 -13.19
CA HIS A 6 -8.14 -35.06 -11.86
C HIS A 6 -7.00 -34.05 -12.00
N LEU A 7 -7.30 -32.78 -11.82
CA LEU A 7 -6.29 -31.73 -11.68
C LEU A 7 -5.48 -32.06 -10.42
N THR A 8 -4.24 -32.52 -10.60
CA THR A 8 -3.32 -32.72 -9.48
C THR A 8 -3.11 -31.36 -8.79
N PRO A 9 -3.21 -31.27 -7.45
CA PRO A 9 -2.99 -30.02 -6.76
C PRO A 9 -1.59 -29.49 -7.07
N LEU A 10 -1.49 -28.19 -7.33
CA LEU A 10 -0.23 -27.51 -7.57
C LEU A 10 0.68 -27.68 -6.34
N ASN A 11 1.94 -28.09 -6.51
CA ASN A 11 2.84 -28.27 -5.37
C ASN A 11 3.21 -26.91 -4.72
N SER A 12 3.63 -26.93 -3.45
CA SER A 12 3.90 -25.71 -2.68
C SER A 12 4.97 -24.80 -3.33
N VAL A 13 5.93 -25.38 -4.05
CA VAL A 13 6.96 -24.63 -4.78
C VAL A 13 6.35 -23.84 -5.94
N ALA A 14 5.50 -24.48 -6.73
CA ALA A 14 4.79 -23.81 -7.81
C ALA A 14 3.83 -22.74 -7.28
N LEU A 15 3.14 -22.98 -6.16
CA LEU A 15 2.32 -21.96 -5.50
C LEU A 15 3.16 -20.76 -5.04
N LEU A 16 4.32 -21.01 -4.43
CA LEU A 16 5.25 -19.95 -4.02
C LEU A 16 5.77 -19.16 -5.23
N ALA A 17 6.15 -19.85 -6.31
CA ALA A 17 6.62 -19.19 -7.53
C ALA A 17 5.54 -18.29 -8.14
N VAL A 18 4.29 -18.76 -8.21
CA VAL A 18 3.15 -17.96 -8.67
C VAL A 18 2.92 -16.77 -7.75
N PHE A 19 2.98 -16.95 -6.42
CA PHE A 19 2.81 -15.86 -5.46
C PHE A 19 3.89 -14.78 -5.59
N VAL A 20 5.16 -15.19 -5.72
CA VAL A 20 6.29 -14.26 -5.91
C VAL A 20 6.15 -13.53 -7.24
N LEU A 21 5.84 -14.22 -8.32
CA LEU A 21 5.64 -13.60 -9.63
C LEU A 21 4.49 -12.58 -9.58
N ALA A 22 3.36 -12.94 -8.98
CA ALA A 22 2.23 -12.02 -8.82
C ALA A 22 2.59 -10.79 -7.97
N SER A 23 3.35 -10.99 -6.89
CA SER A 23 3.82 -9.90 -6.04
C SER A 23 4.74 -8.95 -6.82
N VAL A 24 5.74 -9.47 -7.54
CA VAL A 24 6.64 -8.66 -8.37
C VAL A 24 5.86 -7.86 -9.40
N LEU A 25 4.94 -8.48 -10.13
CA LEU A 25 4.14 -7.79 -11.14
C LEU A 25 3.24 -6.70 -10.54
N TRP A 26 2.72 -6.92 -9.32
CA TRP A 26 1.91 -5.93 -8.62
C TRP A 26 2.75 -4.73 -8.16
N PHE A 27 3.79 -4.99 -7.36
CA PHE A 27 4.59 -3.94 -6.72
C PHE A 27 5.51 -3.19 -7.69
N ALA A 28 5.97 -3.81 -8.79
CA ALA A 28 6.87 -3.18 -9.75
C ALA A 28 6.25 -1.97 -10.47
N THR A 29 4.93 -1.82 -10.44
CA THR A 29 4.22 -0.72 -11.12
C THR A 29 3.88 0.47 -10.22
N LEU A 30 4.03 0.34 -8.90
CA LEU A 30 3.59 1.36 -7.95
C LEU A 30 4.39 2.66 -8.07
N ASP A 31 5.68 2.57 -8.37
CA ASP A 31 6.60 3.72 -8.48
C ASP A 31 6.70 4.28 -9.91
N TYR A 32 5.89 3.77 -10.85
CA TYR A 32 6.01 4.13 -12.26
C TYR A 32 5.52 5.55 -12.58
N ARG A 33 4.71 6.15 -11.70
CA ARG A 33 4.13 7.49 -11.90
C ARG A 33 4.14 8.30 -10.62
N HIS A 34 4.10 9.61 -10.78
CA HIS A 34 3.87 10.54 -9.69
C HIS A 34 2.46 10.40 -9.11
N LEU A 35 2.31 10.87 -7.87
CA LEU A 35 1.02 10.97 -7.19
C LEU A 35 0.07 11.89 -7.95
N ILE A 36 -1.16 11.43 -8.15
CA ILE A 36 -2.20 12.15 -8.86
C ILE A 36 -2.97 13.03 -7.86
N PRO A 37 -3.07 14.35 -8.11
CA PRO A 37 -3.96 15.21 -7.36
C PRO A 37 -5.44 14.82 -7.57
N THR A 38 -6.33 14.95 -6.59
CA THR A 38 -6.17 15.53 -5.25
C THR A 38 -5.96 14.51 -4.14
N ASP A 39 -6.36 13.26 -4.38
CA ASP A 39 -6.52 12.26 -3.32
C ASP A 39 -5.20 11.65 -2.88
N GLU A 40 -4.39 11.17 -3.83
CA GLU A 40 -3.14 10.48 -3.52
C GLU A 40 -2.17 11.39 -2.77
N GLY A 41 -1.98 12.61 -3.28
CA GLY A 41 -1.13 13.62 -2.62
C GLY A 41 -1.66 14.03 -1.24
N ARG A 42 -2.98 14.12 -1.05
CA ARG A 42 -3.58 14.45 0.25
C ARG A 42 -3.29 13.37 1.27
N TYR A 43 -3.58 12.10 0.96
CA TYR A 43 -3.36 11.01 1.90
C TYR A 43 -1.87 10.78 2.19
N ALA A 44 -1.01 10.89 1.16
CA ALA A 44 0.44 10.86 1.32
C ALA A 44 0.94 11.97 2.27
N GLN A 45 0.45 13.20 2.10
CA GLN A 45 0.84 14.32 2.94
C GLN A 45 0.38 14.13 4.40
N MET A 46 -0.86 13.67 4.61
CA MET A 46 -1.37 13.39 5.96
C MET A 46 -0.53 12.30 6.65
N ALA A 47 -0.16 11.24 5.93
CA ALA A 47 0.66 10.16 6.46
C ALA A 47 2.08 10.63 6.79
N ARG A 48 2.66 11.48 5.94
CA ARG A 48 3.94 12.16 6.21
C ARG A 48 3.87 13.02 7.47
N GLU A 49 2.80 13.80 7.65
CA GLU A 49 2.60 14.63 8.85
C GLU A 49 2.48 13.77 10.12
N MET A 50 1.73 12.67 10.08
CA MET A 50 1.66 11.72 11.21
C MET A 50 3.03 11.13 11.54
N MET A 51 3.78 10.69 10.53
CA MET A 51 5.13 10.15 10.71
C MET A 51 6.08 11.16 11.34
N VAL A 52 6.11 12.40 10.83
CA VAL A 52 7.03 13.44 11.30
C VAL A 52 6.66 13.95 12.69
N SER A 53 5.36 14.13 12.97
CA SER A 53 4.89 14.67 14.25
C SER A 53 4.83 13.64 15.38
N GLY A 54 4.67 12.35 15.06
CA GLY A 54 4.36 11.30 16.03
C GLY A 54 2.92 11.35 16.56
N ASP A 55 2.08 12.28 16.09
CA ASP A 55 0.65 12.34 16.44
C ASP A 55 -0.16 11.46 15.50
N TYR A 56 -0.36 10.21 15.91
CA TYR A 56 -1.18 9.23 15.20
C TYR A 56 -2.67 9.31 15.56
N ILE A 57 -3.06 10.22 16.45
CA ILE A 57 -4.44 10.34 16.95
C ILE A 57 -5.19 11.47 16.24
N THR A 58 -4.53 12.60 15.97
CA THR A 58 -5.14 13.79 15.38
C THR A 58 -4.72 13.93 13.92
N PRO A 59 -5.54 13.52 12.93
CA PRO A 59 -5.18 13.70 11.53
C PRO A 59 -5.07 15.19 11.18
N ARG A 60 -4.00 15.52 10.46
CA ARG A 60 -3.74 16.86 9.94
C ARG A 60 -3.44 16.79 8.45
N TYR A 61 -3.84 17.84 7.75
CA TYR A 61 -3.49 18.08 6.36
C TYR A 61 -3.04 19.53 6.22
N ASN A 62 -1.77 19.73 5.88
CA ASN A 62 -1.08 21.02 5.91
C ASN A 62 -1.25 21.73 7.27
N ASP A 63 -1.00 20.99 8.36
CA ASP A 63 -1.15 21.44 9.76
C ASP A 63 -2.57 21.73 10.24
N TYR A 64 -3.58 21.73 9.37
CA TYR A 64 -4.98 21.88 9.75
C TYR A 64 -5.59 20.54 10.18
N LYS A 65 -6.38 20.55 11.26
CA LYS A 65 -7.12 19.36 11.71
C LYS A 65 -8.10 18.91 10.63
N TYR A 66 -8.06 17.62 10.29
CA TYR A 66 -8.85 17.05 9.21
C TYR A 66 -9.62 15.81 9.70
N PHE A 67 -10.89 16.00 10.07
CA PHE A 67 -11.72 14.96 10.72
C PHE A 67 -12.84 14.42 9.82
N GLU A 68 -12.58 14.32 8.52
CA GLU A 68 -13.58 13.79 7.57
C GLU A 68 -13.56 12.27 7.46
N LYS A 69 -12.45 11.61 7.83
CA LYS A 69 -12.24 10.16 7.67
C LYS A 69 -11.50 9.59 8.88
N PRO A 70 -11.75 8.30 9.24
CA PRO A 70 -10.93 7.60 10.23
C PRO A 70 -9.49 7.38 9.72
N PRO A 71 -8.49 7.31 10.60
CA PRO A 71 -7.08 7.36 10.24
C PRO A 71 -6.47 6.03 9.77
N LEU A 72 -7.24 4.93 9.71
CA LEU A 72 -6.70 3.58 9.45
C LEU A 72 -5.83 3.50 8.17
N HIS A 73 -6.29 4.12 7.08
CA HIS A 73 -5.53 4.15 5.82
C HIS A 73 -4.22 4.95 5.98
N ILE A 74 -4.30 6.10 6.64
CA ILE A 74 -3.17 7.01 6.85
C ILE A 74 -2.12 6.36 7.75
N TRP A 75 -2.54 5.54 8.73
CA TRP A 75 -1.62 4.75 9.55
C TRP A 75 -0.82 3.74 8.72
N ALA A 76 -1.46 3.07 7.77
CA ALA A 76 -0.77 2.12 6.89
C ALA A 76 0.32 2.82 6.07
N SER A 77 -0.01 3.95 5.43
CA SER A 77 0.95 4.76 4.67
C SER A 77 2.03 5.40 5.56
N ALA A 78 1.71 5.77 6.80
CA ALA A 78 2.71 6.30 7.72
C ALA A 78 3.69 5.20 8.16
N ILE A 79 3.25 3.95 8.30
CA ILE A 79 4.12 2.80 8.60
C ILE A 79 5.03 2.48 7.41
N THR A 80 4.52 2.47 6.19
CA THR A 80 5.35 2.25 4.99
C THR A 80 6.41 3.35 4.85
N PHE A 81 6.07 4.61 5.13
CA PHE A 81 7.06 5.68 5.19
C PHE A 81 8.12 5.49 6.27
N GLN A 82 7.74 5.01 7.47
CA GLN A 82 8.73 4.69 8.52
C GLN A 82 9.70 3.57 8.10
N LEU A 83 9.19 2.53 7.43
CA LEU A 83 9.98 1.35 7.08
C LEU A 83 10.85 1.55 5.84
N PHE A 84 10.37 2.32 4.86
CA PHE A 84 10.97 2.39 3.53
C PHE A 84 11.32 3.83 3.08
N GLY A 85 11.11 4.83 3.93
CA GLY A 85 11.29 6.24 3.60
C GLY A 85 10.13 6.82 2.78
N LEU A 86 10.22 8.12 2.49
CA LEU A 86 9.24 8.81 1.66
C LEU A 86 9.41 8.46 0.17
N GLY A 87 8.30 8.26 -0.52
CA GLY A 87 8.25 8.01 -1.96
C GLY A 87 6.83 7.68 -2.41
N GLU A 88 6.66 7.54 -3.71
CA GLU A 88 5.37 7.37 -4.38
C GLU A 88 4.79 5.99 -4.12
N TRP A 89 5.58 4.92 -4.23
CA TRP A 89 5.07 3.57 -4.00
C TRP A 89 4.74 3.26 -2.54
N GLN A 90 5.33 4.01 -1.60
CA GLN A 90 5.05 3.88 -0.17
C GLN A 90 3.76 4.61 0.24
N ALA A 91 3.35 5.63 -0.52
CA ALA A 91 2.24 6.52 -0.19
C ALA A 91 0.85 5.85 -0.32
#